data_AF-A0A4C1VTH1-F1
#
_entry.id   AF-A0A4C1VTH1-F1
#
_cell.length_a   1.000
_cell.length_b   1.000
_cell.length_c   1.000
_cell.angle_alpha   90.00
_cell.angle_beta   90.00
_cell.angle_gamma   90.00
#
_symmetry.space_group_name_H-M   'P 1'
#
loop_
_entity.id
_entity.type
_entity.pdbx_description
1 polymer ?
#
loop_
_entity_poly.entity_id
_entity_poly.type
_entity_poly.pdbx_seq_one_letter_code
_entity_poly.pdbx_strand_id
1 'polypeptide(L)'
;MITSLKAQIHRRFYDKSDVESNVLYAEATILDPRFKNRGFRDVNKYERAVSGLKKKVGLSSRINVRTENSESRSTAQPRPEAVGEPSNSSASIWQKFDEEVSALVPCNPVAAGIVELDKYIQEPLLDGGERYIAITQSLIYMIIKDNLPLSCVEKEGLKQFVHTACPRYKLPSRFKGHTGEYIKDCFENVTSEFSIDKSKIVNFSTDNGSNMVAAVNLFLGTKKGIPCVAHTINLIIDGVLKNNTHFSNLADQIKCIVTYFKHSVSASDQLRSEQLTEGKKEGQILMLIQAVSTRWNSCLDMMERFMKLSSIVAKVLASRTKNKVPDMVATSQLTILHDLVTLLGPFKIVTEDLSAEKYVTASLVIPLTNLLKQEIEQTKISTAIGLSVQNDLLKGIEDRLVPLQENLLLTKATILDPRFKKLHFMSAMAAANAITDLSKEIIAEHKIRGNRSPTVGVSPRVEKETTSSLWDRHEDMQKYVQC
;
A
#
# COMPACT_ATOMS: atom_id res chain seq x y z
N MET A 1 27.53 -39.68 -32.58
CA MET A 1 26.79 -40.30 -31.46
C MET A 1 25.33 -39.84 -31.39
N ILE A 2 25.05 -38.56 -31.05
CA ILE A 2 23.69 -38.02 -30.80
C ILE A 2 22.66 -38.39 -31.87
N THR A 3 22.98 -38.27 -33.16
CA THR A 3 22.08 -38.60 -34.28
C THR A 3 21.60 -40.05 -34.26
N SER A 4 22.48 -40.99 -33.92
CA SER A 4 22.16 -42.43 -33.79
C SER A 4 21.29 -42.70 -32.56
N LEU A 5 21.55 -42.02 -31.44
CA LEU A 5 20.73 -42.10 -30.23
C LEU A 5 19.31 -41.58 -30.50
N LYS A 6 19.17 -40.42 -31.17
CA LYS A 6 17.88 -39.85 -31.58
C LYS A 6 17.10 -40.81 -32.49
N ALA A 7 17.77 -41.44 -33.45
CA ALA A 7 17.17 -42.45 -34.31
C ALA A 7 16.73 -43.71 -33.54
N GLN A 8 17.52 -44.20 -32.57
CA GLN A 8 17.10 -45.34 -31.73
C GLN A 8 15.92 -45.00 -30.81
N ILE A 9 15.88 -43.79 -30.24
CA ILE A 9 14.75 -43.33 -29.42
C ILE A 9 13.47 -43.27 -30.28
N HIS A 10 13.54 -42.65 -31.46
CA HIS A 10 12.40 -42.61 -32.39
C HIS A 10 11.91 -44.02 -32.75
N ARG A 11 12.85 -44.89 -33.14
CA ARG A 11 12.55 -46.27 -33.55
C ARG A 11 11.97 -47.15 -32.44
N ARG A 12 12.32 -46.90 -31.18
CA ARG A 12 11.81 -47.69 -30.03
C ARG A 12 10.50 -47.15 -29.46
N PHE A 13 10.37 -45.83 -29.29
CA PHE A 13 9.24 -45.24 -28.55
C PHE A 13 8.14 -44.62 -29.43
N TYR A 14 8.34 -44.58 -30.75
CA TYR A 14 7.38 -44.00 -31.70
C TYR A 14 7.12 -44.90 -32.92
N ASP A 15 8.17 -45.43 -33.57
CA ASP A 15 7.98 -46.21 -34.83
C ASP A 15 7.54 -47.67 -34.61
N LYS A 16 8.04 -48.33 -33.56
CA LYS A 16 7.69 -49.75 -33.25
C LYS A 16 6.57 -49.91 -32.23
N SER A 17 6.46 -48.99 -31.30
CA SER A 17 5.44 -48.96 -30.26
C SER A 17 5.26 -47.51 -29.85
N ASP A 18 4.23 -46.86 -30.39
CA ASP A 18 3.90 -45.46 -30.14
C ASP A 18 3.47 -45.26 -28.69
N VAL A 19 4.39 -44.77 -27.85
CA VAL A 19 4.18 -44.64 -26.41
C VAL A 19 3.02 -43.68 -26.07
N GLU A 20 2.75 -42.71 -26.95
CA GLU A 20 1.66 -41.74 -26.82
C GLU A 20 0.29 -42.32 -27.20
N SER A 21 0.24 -43.44 -27.92
CA SER A 21 -0.99 -44.20 -28.18
C SER A 21 -1.25 -45.29 -27.13
N ASN A 22 -0.32 -45.51 -26.19
CA ASN A 22 -0.59 -46.34 -25.02
C ASN A 22 -1.46 -45.55 -24.02
N VAL A 23 -2.69 -46.02 -23.83
CA VAL A 23 -3.70 -45.39 -22.97
C VAL A 23 -3.17 -45.10 -21.56
N LEU A 24 -2.46 -46.04 -20.92
CA LEU A 24 -2.00 -45.85 -19.54
C LEU A 24 -0.92 -44.76 -19.44
N TYR A 25 0.03 -44.73 -20.37
CA TYR A 25 1.09 -43.71 -20.37
C TYR A 25 0.55 -42.33 -20.78
N ALA A 26 -0.36 -42.28 -21.75
CA ALA A 26 -1.02 -41.03 -22.15
C ALA A 26 -1.85 -40.44 -21.00
N GLU A 27 -2.68 -41.23 -20.34
CA GLU A 27 -3.51 -40.77 -19.23
C GLU A 27 -2.68 -40.36 -18.01
N ALA A 28 -1.64 -41.13 -17.65
CA ALA A 28 -0.71 -40.76 -16.58
C ALA A 28 0.06 -39.45 -16.89
N THR A 29 0.36 -39.19 -18.17
CA THR A 29 1.02 -37.95 -18.60
C THR A 29 0.09 -36.73 -18.50
N ILE A 30 -1.21 -36.91 -18.72
CA ILE A 30 -2.22 -35.86 -18.47
C ILE A 30 -2.37 -35.59 -16.97
N LEU A 31 -2.45 -36.66 -16.17
CA LEU A 31 -2.64 -36.60 -14.71
C LEU A 31 -1.38 -36.20 -13.92
N ASP A 32 -0.23 -35.98 -14.57
CA ASP A 32 0.95 -35.36 -13.96
C ASP A 32 0.90 -33.82 -14.12
N PRO A 33 0.81 -33.04 -13.02
CA PRO A 33 0.66 -31.58 -13.08
C PRO A 33 1.86 -30.84 -13.70
N ARG A 34 2.98 -31.53 -13.95
CA ARG A 34 4.22 -30.99 -14.54
C ARG A 34 4.27 -31.13 -16.06
N PHE A 35 3.45 -32.01 -16.63
CA PHE A 35 3.46 -32.32 -18.06
C PHE A 35 2.15 -31.92 -18.75
N LYS A 36 1.00 -32.43 -18.28
CA LYS A 36 -0.33 -32.23 -18.91
C LYS A 36 -0.24 -32.37 -20.44
N ASN A 37 -0.65 -31.34 -21.21
CA ASN A 37 -0.58 -31.34 -22.67
C ASN A 37 0.85 -31.30 -23.25
N ARG A 38 1.86 -30.81 -22.50
CA ARG A 38 3.25 -30.68 -22.97
C ARG A 38 4.04 -31.98 -22.98
N GLY A 39 3.47 -33.07 -22.45
CA GLY A 39 4.05 -34.41 -22.56
C GLY A 39 3.83 -35.08 -23.92
N PHE A 40 3.00 -34.50 -24.79
CA PHE A 40 2.64 -35.07 -26.09
C PHE A 40 3.29 -34.31 -27.25
N ARG A 41 3.71 -35.06 -28.28
CA ARG A 41 4.13 -34.54 -29.58
C ARG A 41 2.98 -34.42 -30.58
N ASP A 42 1.95 -35.25 -30.45
CA ASP A 42 0.74 -35.23 -31.28
C ASP A 42 -0.49 -34.80 -30.48
N VAL A 43 -1.06 -33.64 -30.84
CA VAL A 43 -2.28 -33.08 -30.24
C VAL A 43 -3.46 -34.04 -30.36
N ASN A 44 -3.56 -34.79 -31.47
CA ASN A 44 -4.64 -35.75 -31.71
C ASN A 44 -4.58 -36.95 -30.75
N LYS A 45 -3.43 -37.25 -30.14
CA LYS A 45 -3.30 -38.27 -29.09
C LYS A 45 -3.68 -37.71 -27.72
N TYR A 46 -3.23 -36.48 -27.43
CA TYR A 46 -3.64 -35.75 -26.23
C TYR A 46 -5.16 -35.63 -26.13
N GLU A 47 -5.84 -35.17 -27.18
CA GLU A 47 -7.30 -35.03 -27.21
C GLU A 47 -8.02 -36.38 -27.06
N ARG A 48 -7.52 -37.45 -27.69
CA ARG A 48 -8.05 -38.81 -27.52
C ARG A 48 -7.90 -39.31 -26.08
N ALA A 49 -6.77 -39.04 -25.42
CA ALA A 49 -6.54 -39.44 -24.03
C ALA A 49 -7.35 -38.60 -23.03
N VAL A 50 -7.55 -37.30 -23.27
CA VAL A 50 -8.51 -36.46 -22.51
C VAL A 50 -9.95 -36.99 -22.67
N SER A 51 -10.35 -37.37 -23.90
CA SER A 51 -11.65 -38.01 -24.15
C SER A 51 -11.78 -39.36 -23.41
N GLY A 52 -10.70 -40.14 -23.35
CA GLY A 52 -10.60 -41.38 -22.57
C GLY A 52 -10.82 -41.16 -21.07
N LEU A 53 -10.12 -40.20 -20.47
CA LEU A 53 -10.29 -39.83 -19.06
C LEU A 53 -11.72 -39.35 -18.75
N LYS A 54 -12.29 -38.44 -19.55
CA LYS A 54 -13.68 -37.98 -19.36
C LYS A 54 -14.68 -39.13 -19.43
N LYS A 55 -14.48 -40.09 -20.34
CA LYS A 55 -15.31 -41.31 -20.42
C LYS A 55 -15.13 -42.22 -19.20
N LYS A 56 -13.91 -42.42 -18.71
CA LYS A 56 -13.63 -43.21 -17.50
C LYS A 56 -14.28 -42.59 -16.26
N VAL A 57 -14.10 -41.29 -16.02
CA VAL A 57 -14.75 -40.55 -14.93
C VAL A 57 -16.27 -40.65 -15.02
N GLY A 58 -16.84 -40.58 -16.22
CA GLY A 58 -18.29 -40.78 -16.45
C GLY A 58 -18.80 -42.23 -16.38
N LEU A 59 -17.91 -43.22 -16.27
CA LEU A 59 -18.26 -44.64 -16.15
C LEU A 59 -18.06 -45.17 -14.72
N SER A 60 -17.01 -44.74 -14.01
CA SER A 60 -16.68 -45.24 -12.67
C SER A 60 -17.81 -45.09 -11.65
N SER A 61 -18.61 -44.03 -11.74
CA SER A 61 -19.77 -43.80 -10.87
C SER A 61 -20.95 -44.75 -11.12
N ARG A 62 -21.02 -45.43 -12.27
CA ARG A 62 -22.09 -46.41 -12.57
C ARG A 62 -21.88 -47.76 -11.87
N ILE A 63 -20.69 -48.02 -11.35
CA ILE A 63 -20.32 -49.31 -10.74
C ILE A 63 -20.80 -49.39 -9.29
N ASN A 64 -20.79 -48.28 -8.54
CA ASN A 64 -21.16 -48.22 -7.12
C ASN A 64 -22.69 -48.31 -6.83
N VAL A 65 -23.50 -48.89 -7.73
CA VAL A 65 -24.98 -48.89 -7.63
C VAL A 65 -25.60 -50.29 -7.74
N ARG A 66 -24.80 -51.37 -7.80
CA ARG A 66 -25.35 -52.75 -7.79
C ARG A 66 -24.51 -53.74 -6.99
N THR A 67 -25.19 -54.41 -6.04
CA THR A 67 -24.72 -55.52 -5.19
C THR A 67 -23.55 -55.17 -4.27
N GLU A 68 -23.45 -55.73 -3.06
CA GLU A 68 -24.12 -56.93 -2.52
C GLU A 68 -24.98 -56.64 -1.27
N ASN A 69 -26.04 -57.42 -1.09
CA ASN A 69 -26.62 -57.67 0.22
C ASN A 69 -27.28 -59.07 0.21
N SER A 70 -27.23 -59.76 1.35
CA SER A 70 -27.71 -61.14 1.58
C SER A 70 -27.27 -62.24 0.58
N GLU A 71 -26.30 -63.05 0.98
CA GLU A 71 -26.59 -64.46 1.26
C GLU A 71 -25.73 -64.94 2.45
N SER A 72 -26.17 -65.97 3.18
CA SER A 72 -25.64 -66.29 4.52
C SER A 72 -25.18 -67.74 4.67
N ARG A 73 -23.98 -67.93 5.25
CA ARG A 73 -23.58 -69.21 5.85
C ARG A 73 -22.57 -69.01 6.97
N SER A 74 -22.65 -69.89 7.97
CA SER A 74 -22.01 -69.74 9.27
C SER A 74 -20.83 -70.70 9.48
N THR A 75 -19.81 -70.23 10.20
CA THR A 75 -19.00 -71.02 11.14
C THR A 75 -18.33 -70.08 12.15
N ALA A 76 -18.10 -70.54 13.38
CA ALA A 76 -17.47 -69.79 14.47
C ALA A 76 -15.95 -70.13 14.57
N GLN A 77 -15.11 -69.71 15.54
CA GLN A 77 -15.33 -69.24 16.93
C GLN A 77 -14.11 -68.34 17.41
N PRO A 78 -13.72 -68.13 18.69
CA PRO A 78 -13.57 -66.75 19.23
C PRO A 78 -12.20 -66.40 19.91
N ARG A 79 -12.00 -65.10 20.28
CA ARG A 79 -11.51 -64.64 21.62
C ARG A 79 -11.55 -63.08 21.78
N PRO A 80 -11.34 -62.46 22.98
CA PRO A 80 -12.36 -61.52 23.51
C PRO A 80 -11.86 -60.16 24.08
N GLU A 81 -12.83 -59.35 24.54
CA GLU A 81 -12.79 -58.34 25.65
C GLU A 81 -11.80 -57.15 25.56
N ALA A 82 -12.11 -55.92 25.98
CA ALA A 82 -13.34 -55.23 26.44
C ALA A 82 -13.05 -53.68 26.38
N VAL A 83 -13.76 -52.68 26.94
CA VAL A 83 -14.85 -52.51 27.93
C VAL A 83 -15.60 -51.19 27.61
N GLY A 84 -16.90 -51.04 27.97
CA GLY A 84 -17.48 -49.73 28.33
C GLY A 84 -18.72 -49.25 27.56
N GLU A 85 -19.84 -49.12 28.29
CA GLU A 85 -21.10 -48.45 27.89
C GLU A 85 -21.11 -46.95 28.34
N PRO A 86 -22.16 -46.11 28.08
CA PRO A 86 -23.42 -46.36 27.39
C PRO A 86 -23.79 -45.37 26.26
N SER A 87 -24.88 -45.66 25.56
CA SER A 87 -25.48 -44.83 24.53
C SER A 87 -26.36 -43.69 25.08
N ASN A 88 -26.37 -42.55 24.40
CA ASN A 88 -27.56 -41.69 24.35
C ASN A 88 -27.58 -40.89 23.04
N SER A 89 -28.63 -41.07 22.22
CA SER A 89 -28.65 -40.59 20.82
C SER A 89 -29.37 -39.26 20.66
N SER A 90 -28.65 -38.15 20.80
CA SER A 90 -29.09 -36.86 20.23
C SER A 90 -28.57 -36.73 18.80
N ALA A 91 -29.42 -37.01 17.81
CA ALA A 91 -29.08 -36.79 16.40
C ALA A 91 -28.67 -35.32 16.19
N SER A 92 -27.50 -35.10 15.59
CA SER A 92 -26.90 -33.77 15.51
C SER A 92 -27.77 -32.83 14.68
N ILE A 93 -27.88 -31.56 15.09
CA ILE A 93 -28.52 -30.51 14.26
C ILE A 93 -27.83 -30.44 12.88
N TRP A 94 -26.51 -30.63 12.85
CA TRP A 94 -25.72 -30.70 11.62
C TRP A 94 -26.13 -31.87 10.73
N GLN A 95 -26.50 -33.02 11.28
CA GLN A 95 -26.91 -34.18 10.48
C GLN A 95 -28.20 -33.90 9.67
N LYS A 96 -29.17 -33.18 10.27
CA LYS A 96 -30.38 -32.74 9.55
C LYS A 96 -30.09 -31.65 8.53
N PHE A 97 -29.18 -30.72 8.86
CA PHE A 97 -28.74 -29.68 7.95
C PHE A 97 -28.01 -30.26 6.73
N ASP A 98 -27.13 -31.25 6.94
CA ASP A 98 -26.40 -31.95 5.87
C ASP A 98 -27.36 -32.78 5.00
N GLU A 99 -28.41 -33.39 5.58
CA GLU A 99 -29.49 -34.05 4.84
C GLU A 99 -30.29 -33.06 3.97
N GLU A 100 -30.70 -31.90 4.52
CA GLU A 100 -31.41 -30.85 3.76
C GLU A 100 -30.53 -30.24 2.64
N VAL A 101 -29.26 -29.94 2.94
CA VAL A 101 -28.30 -29.41 1.94
C VAL A 101 -28.01 -30.44 0.85
N SER A 102 -27.85 -31.72 1.20
CA SER A 102 -27.64 -32.79 0.22
C SER A 102 -28.88 -33.03 -0.65
N ALA A 103 -30.09 -32.74 -0.17
CA ALA A 103 -31.32 -32.80 -0.97
C ALA A 103 -31.49 -31.59 -1.90
N LEU A 104 -30.93 -30.42 -1.55
CA LEU A 104 -31.05 -29.17 -2.32
C LEU A 104 -30.07 -29.06 -3.49
N VAL A 105 -28.96 -29.82 -3.49
CA VAL A 105 -27.97 -29.76 -4.58
C VAL A 105 -28.10 -30.98 -5.50
N PRO A 106 -28.65 -30.83 -6.73
CA PRO A 106 -28.63 -31.89 -7.76
C PRO A 106 -27.22 -32.03 -8.36
N CYS A 107 -26.23 -32.36 -7.53
CA CYS A 107 -24.86 -32.59 -7.94
C CYS A 107 -24.74 -33.95 -8.62
N ASN A 108 -24.89 -33.99 -9.95
CA ASN A 108 -24.52 -35.19 -10.70
C ASN A 108 -23.00 -35.41 -10.54
N PRO A 109 -22.52 -36.47 -9.87
CA PRO A 109 -21.10 -36.64 -9.57
C PRO A 109 -20.27 -36.87 -10.85
N VAL A 110 -20.89 -37.30 -11.95
CA VAL A 110 -20.25 -37.34 -13.28
C VAL A 110 -19.98 -35.93 -13.80
N ALA A 111 -20.94 -35.03 -13.67
CA ALA A 111 -20.77 -33.65 -14.11
C ALA A 111 -19.72 -32.94 -13.25
N ALA A 112 -19.75 -33.12 -11.93
CA ALA A 112 -18.73 -32.61 -11.02
C ALA A 112 -17.33 -33.14 -11.38
N GLY A 113 -17.16 -34.46 -11.53
CA GLY A 113 -15.87 -35.06 -11.87
C GLY A 113 -15.32 -34.66 -13.25
N ILE A 114 -16.19 -34.47 -14.25
CA ILE A 114 -15.78 -33.98 -15.58
C ILE A 114 -15.38 -32.50 -15.50
N VAL A 115 -16.13 -31.67 -14.76
CA VAL A 115 -15.79 -30.26 -14.53
C VAL A 115 -14.46 -30.13 -13.77
N GLU A 116 -14.20 -30.97 -12.76
CA GLU A 116 -12.94 -30.94 -12.02
C GLU A 116 -11.75 -31.37 -12.88
N LEU A 117 -11.92 -32.37 -13.74
CA LEU A 117 -10.91 -32.76 -14.72
C LEU A 117 -10.65 -31.63 -15.74
N ASP A 118 -11.68 -30.90 -16.17
CA ASP A 118 -11.51 -29.74 -17.06
C ASP A 118 -10.82 -28.56 -16.38
N LYS A 119 -11.11 -28.26 -15.10
CA LYS A 119 -10.34 -27.29 -14.30
C LYS A 119 -8.88 -27.71 -14.22
N TYR A 120 -8.61 -28.95 -13.81
CA TYR A 120 -7.26 -29.48 -13.66
C TYR A 120 -6.46 -29.45 -14.97
N ILE A 121 -7.10 -29.65 -16.12
CA ILE A 121 -6.46 -29.51 -17.44
C ILE A 121 -6.12 -28.03 -17.76
N GLN A 122 -6.94 -27.08 -17.31
CA GLN A 122 -6.77 -25.64 -17.55
C GLN A 122 -5.82 -24.96 -16.54
N GLU A 123 -5.66 -25.52 -15.35
CA GLU A 123 -4.70 -25.06 -14.34
C GLU A 123 -3.26 -24.95 -14.90
N PRO A 124 -2.49 -23.92 -14.50
CA PRO A 124 -1.09 -23.81 -14.87
C PRO A 124 -0.27 -25.03 -14.41
N LEU A 125 0.85 -25.28 -15.08
CA LEU A 125 1.81 -26.28 -14.65
C LEU A 125 2.48 -25.84 -13.34
N LEU A 126 2.77 -26.78 -12.43
CA LEU A 126 3.40 -26.48 -11.14
C LEU A 126 4.85 -25.98 -11.31
N ASP A 127 5.02 -24.65 -11.22
CA ASP A 127 6.32 -24.00 -11.02
C ASP A 127 6.81 -24.26 -9.57
N GLY A 128 7.57 -25.33 -9.36
CA GLY A 128 8.31 -25.53 -8.09
C GLY A 128 8.29 -26.93 -7.50
N GLY A 129 8.84 -27.93 -8.20
CA GLY A 129 9.09 -29.26 -7.60
C GLY A 129 10.27 -29.27 -6.62
N GLU A 130 10.53 -30.41 -5.94
CA GLU A 130 11.57 -30.59 -4.92
C GLU A 130 12.94 -29.97 -5.29
N ARG A 131 13.41 -30.18 -6.53
CA ARG A 131 14.69 -29.63 -7.02
C ARG A 131 14.70 -28.10 -7.04
N TYR A 132 13.57 -27.44 -7.27
CA TYR A 132 13.44 -25.98 -7.19
C TYR A 132 13.58 -25.51 -5.74
N ILE A 133 12.94 -26.21 -4.80
CA ILE A 133 13.04 -25.93 -3.36
C ILE A 133 14.50 -26.11 -2.90
N ALA A 134 15.14 -27.23 -3.26
CA ALA A 134 16.54 -27.50 -2.93
C ALA A 134 17.51 -26.46 -3.50
N ILE A 135 17.35 -26.03 -4.77
CA ILE A 135 18.16 -24.95 -5.35
C ILE A 135 17.94 -23.63 -4.59
N THR A 136 16.70 -23.33 -4.19
CA THR A 136 16.38 -22.11 -3.43
C THR A 136 16.99 -22.15 -2.02
N GLN A 137 16.95 -23.29 -1.34
CA GLN A 137 17.59 -23.49 -0.03
C GLN A 137 19.12 -23.38 -0.14
N SER A 138 19.74 -23.97 -1.16
CA SER A 138 21.18 -23.82 -1.41
C SER A 138 21.59 -22.38 -1.72
N LEU A 139 20.76 -21.64 -2.47
CA LEU A 139 20.96 -20.22 -2.75
C LEU A 139 20.88 -19.36 -1.48
N ILE A 140 19.87 -19.59 -0.64
CA ILE A 140 19.73 -18.92 0.67
C ILE A 140 20.90 -19.27 1.58
N TYR A 141 21.32 -20.55 1.63
CA TYR A 141 22.48 -20.98 2.41
C TYR A 141 23.76 -20.27 1.96
N MET A 142 24.05 -20.19 0.66
CA MET A 142 25.19 -19.45 0.11
C MET A 142 25.16 -17.98 0.54
N ILE A 143 24.01 -17.31 0.39
CA ILE A 143 23.84 -15.89 0.76
C ILE A 143 24.16 -15.65 2.23
N ILE A 144 23.63 -16.49 3.12
CA ILE A 144 23.85 -16.37 4.58
C ILE A 144 25.29 -16.76 4.95
N LYS A 145 25.80 -17.85 4.40
CA LYS A 145 27.08 -18.45 4.79
C LYS A 145 28.28 -17.61 4.33
N ASP A 146 28.18 -17.03 3.15
CA ASP A 146 29.23 -16.20 2.54
C ASP A 146 28.99 -14.69 2.78
N ASN A 147 28.00 -14.35 3.63
CA ASN A 147 27.60 -12.99 3.99
C ASN A 147 27.37 -12.05 2.78
N LEU A 148 26.72 -12.59 1.75
CA LEU A 148 26.45 -11.85 0.51
C LEU A 148 25.25 -10.91 0.70
N PRO A 149 25.25 -9.72 0.08
CA PRO A 149 24.07 -8.89 0.05
C PRO A 149 22.96 -9.60 -0.74
N LEU A 150 21.72 -9.51 -0.27
CA LEU A 150 20.53 -10.06 -0.95
C LEU A 150 20.36 -9.57 -2.41
N SER A 151 21.12 -8.55 -2.85
CA SER A 151 21.20 -8.09 -4.24
C SER A 151 22.02 -9.01 -5.17
N CYS A 152 22.71 -10.04 -4.65
CA CYS A 152 23.55 -10.92 -5.48
C CYS A 152 22.74 -11.67 -6.54
N VAL A 153 21.48 -12.02 -6.24
CA VAL A 153 20.53 -12.69 -7.15
C VAL A 153 20.18 -11.84 -8.38
N GLU A 154 20.37 -10.53 -8.31
CA GLU A 154 20.13 -9.59 -9.40
C GLU A 154 21.38 -9.33 -10.26
N LYS A 155 22.56 -9.86 -9.89
CA LYS A 155 23.82 -9.62 -10.62
C LYS A 155 23.94 -10.52 -11.84
N GLU A 156 24.33 -9.94 -12.98
CA GLU A 156 24.42 -10.65 -14.28
C GLU A 156 25.29 -11.91 -14.24
N GLY A 157 26.39 -11.92 -13.47
CA GLY A 157 27.23 -13.11 -13.31
C GLY A 157 26.49 -14.30 -12.69
N LEU A 158 25.68 -14.07 -11.63
CA LEU A 158 24.90 -15.12 -10.99
C LEU A 158 23.68 -15.52 -11.83
N LYS A 159 23.03 -14.54 -12.50
CA LYS A 159 21.98 -14.83 -13.49
C LYS A 159 22.48 -15.75 -14.60
N GLN A 160 23.62 -15.42 -15.21
CA GLN A 160 24.20 -16.20 -16.30
C GLN A 160 24.62 -17.61 -15.82
N PHE A 161 25.27 -17.71 -14.65
CA PHE A 161 25.64 -18.99 -14.06
C PHE A 161 24.42 -19.88 -13.81
N VAL A 162 23.37 -19.36 -13.16
CA VAL A 162 22.16 -20.13 -12.85
C VAL A 162 21.35 -20.46 -14.10
N HIS A 163 21.28 -19.55 -15.08
CA HIS A 163 20.66 -19.83 -16.38
C HIS A 163 21.40 -20.95 -17.14
N THR A 164 22.74 -20.99 -17.09
CA THR A 164 23.53 -22.07 -17.69
C THR A 164 23.39 -23.39 -16.92
N ALA A 165 23.43 -23.38 -15.59
CA ALA A 165 23.40 -24.58 -14.76
C ALA A 165 21.99 -25.19 -14.61
N CYS A 166 20.95 -24.37 -14.55
CA CYS A 166 19.55 -24.77 -14.39
C CYS A 166 18.60 -23.81 -15.16
N PRO A 167 18.51 -23.88 -16.50
CA PRO A 167 17.78 -22.90 -17.33
C PRO A 167 16.29 -22.68 -17.00
N ARG A 168 15.65 -23.63 -16.30
CA ARG A 168 14.24 -23.55 -15.86
C ARG A 168 14.06 -22.98 -14.44
N TYR A 169 15.14 -22.78 -13.68
CA TYR A 169 15.07 -22.20 -12.35
C TYR A 169 14.99 -20.67 -12.46
N LYS A 170 13.89 -20.09 -11.99
CA LYS A 170 13.71 -18.64 -11.88
C LYS A 170 14.39 -18.17 -10.60
N LEU A 171 15.45 -17.36 -10.73
CA LEU A 171 16.07 -16.72 -9.57
C LEU A 171 15.04 -15.87 -8.81
N PRO A 172 14.97 -15.96 -7.47
CA PRO A 172 14.26 -14.98 -6.67
C PRO A 172 14.83 -13.59 -6.94
N SER A 173 13.95 -12.60 -7.10
CA SER A 173 14.31 -11.18 -7.20
C SER A 173 13.77 -10.47 -5.97
N ARG A 174 14.54 -9.54 -5.36
CA ARG A 174 13.98 -8.68 -4.31
C ARG A 174 12.91 -7.76 -4.90
N PHE A 175 13.16 -7.31 -6.13
CA PHE A 175 12.17 -6.68 -6.99
C PHE A 175 11.29 -7.76 -7.64
N LYS A 176 10.32 -8.29 -6.87
CA LYS A 176 9.01 -8.50 -7.48
C LYS A 176 8.49 -7.13 -7.90
N GLY A 177 7.76 -7.05 -9.01
CA GLY A 177 6.97 -5.86 -9.28
C GLY A 177 6.01 -5.64 -8.12
N HIS A 178 6.04 -4.47 -7.48
CA HIS A 178 5.07 -4.09 -6.45
C HIS A 178 3.74 -3.72 -7.13
N THR A 179 3.14 -4.67 -7.85
CA THR A 179 1.88 -4.48 -8.58
C THR A 179 0.68 -4.48 -7.62
N GLY A 180 -0.49 -4.04 -8.09
CA GLY A 180 -1.70 -4.01 -7.26
C GLY A 180 -2.07 -5.40 -6.73
N GLU A 181 -1.88 -6.44 -7.55
CA GLU A 181 -2.13 -7.83 -7.22
C GLU A 181 -1.18 -8.32 -6.14
N TYR A 182 0.14 -8.10 -6.31
CA TYR A 182 1.13 -8.55 -5.32
C TYR A 182 0.98 -7.84 -3.97
N ILE A 183 0.65 -6.54 -3.97
CA ILE A 183 0.38 -5.80 -2.73
C ILE A 183 -0.93 -6.28 -2.08
N LYS A 184 -1.98 -6.56 -2.86
CA LYS A 184 -3.23 -7.19 -2.37
C LYS A 184 -2.93 -8.54 -1.74
N ASP A 185 -2.09 -9.38 -2.36
CA ASP A 185 -1.72 -10.69 -1.81
C ASP A 185 -0.96 -10.53 -0.48
N CYS A 186 -0.11 -9.50 -0.35
CA CYS A 186 0.49 -9.14 0.93
C CYS A 186 -0.56 -8.72 1.98
N PHE A 187 -1.60 -7.96 1.62
CA PHE A 187 -2.70 -7.63 2.53
C PHE A 187 -3.46 -8.89 2.97
N GLU A 188 -3.76 -9.82 2.05
CA GLU A 188 -4.43 -11.08 2.38
C GLU A 188 -3.58 -11.96 3.30
N ASN A 189 -2.27 -12.09 3.05
CA ASN A 189 -1.36 -12.82 3.92
C ASN A 189 -1.34 -12.23 5.35
N VAL A 190 -1.16 -10.91 5.50
CA VAL A 190 -1.11 -10.25 6.82
C VAL A 190 -2.46 -10.35 7.54
N THR A 191 -3.58 -10.12 6.85
CA THR A 191 -4.91 -10.25 7.48
C THR A 191 -5.23 -11.69 7.88
N SER A 192 -4.72 -12.69 7.16
CA SER A 192 -4.83 -14.10 7.53
C SER A 192 -3.96 -14.44 8.74
N GLU A 193 -2.70 -14.00 8.76
CA GLU A 193 -1.74 -14.18 9.85
C GLU A 193 -2.28 -13.64 11.19
N PHE A 194 -2.87 -12.44 11.17
CA PHE A 194 -3.48 -11.82 12.34
C PHE A 194 -4.95 -12.23 12.56
N SER A 195 -5.50 -13.17 11.77
CA SER A 195 -6.90 -13.62 11.85
C SER A 195 -7.95 -12.48 11.79
N ILE A 196 -7.65 -11.43 11.02
CA ILE A 196 -8.50 -10.26 10.81
C ILE A 196 -9.48 -10.54 9.69
N ASP A 197 -10.76 -10.76 10.05
CA ASP A 197 -11.83 -10.84 9.08
C ASP A 197 -11.94 -9.55 8.25
N LYS A 198 -11.89 -9.71 6.92
CA LYS A 198 -11.93 -8.65 5.91
C LYS A 198 -13.11 -7.68 6.07
N SER A 199 -14.26 -8.15 6.57
CA SER A 199 -15.45 -7.32 6.84
C SER A 199 -15.26 -6.30 7.97
N LYS A 200 -14.31 -6.56 8.89
CA LYS A 200 -13.99 -5.67 10.02
C LYS A 200 -13.05 -4.53 9.62
N ILE A 201 -12.49 -4.56 8.41
CA ILE A 201 -11.50 -3.57 7.95
C ILE A 201 -12.24 -2.34 7.39
N VAL A 202 -12.20 -1.24 8.13
CA VAL A 202 -12.97 -0.03 7.80
C VAL A 202 -12.42 0.68 6.56
N ASN A 203 -11.09 0.84 6.46
CA ASN A 203 -10.38 1.54 5.38
C ASN A 203 -8.88 1.15 5.34
N PHE A 204 -8.17 1.61 4.30
CA PHE A 204 -6.70 1.72 4.29
C PHE A 204 -6.27 3.16 4.00
N SER A 205 -5.36 3.71 4.81
CA SER A 205 -4.60 4.91 4.48
C SER A 205 -3.34 4.55 3.67
N THR A 206 -3.11 5.19 2.52
CA THR A 206 -1.95 4.90 1.65
C THR A 206 -1.32 6.17 1.09
N ASP A 207 -0.11 6.09 0.53
CA ASP A 207 0.55 7.19 -0.17
C ASP A 207 -0.13 7.61 -1.50
N ASN A 208 -1.23 6.95 -1.89
CA ASN A 208 -1.92 7.13 -3.16
C ASN A 208 -1.07 6.78 -4.40
N GLY A 209 0.01 5.99 -4.24
CA GLY A 209 0.73 5.39 -5.36
C GLY A 209 -0.19 4.46 -6.16
N SER A 210 -0.07 4.46 -7.50
CA SER A 210 -1.00 3.76 -8.41
C SER A 210 -1.26 2.30 -8.02
N ASN A 211 -0.20 1.60 -7.60
CA ASN A 211 -0.27 0.18 -7.27
C ASN A 211 -0.84 -0.04 -5.86
N MET A 212 -0.63 0.88 -4.92
CA MET A 212 -1.30 0.86 -3.61
C MET A 212 -2.81 1.09 -3.76
N VAL A 213 -3.21 2.05 -4.61
CA VAL A 213 -4.62 2.31 -4.93
C VAL A 213 -5.26 1.11 -5.62
N ALA A 214 -4.58 0.50 -6.60
CA ALA A 214 -5.04 -0.74 -7.23
C ALA A 214 -5.19 -1.88 -6.20
N ALA A 215 -4.22 -2.08 -5.32
CA ALA A 215 -4.26 -3.11 -4.28
C ALA A 215 -5.41 -2.93 -3.29
N VAL A 216 -5.65 -1.71 -2.81
CA VAL A 216 -6.77 -1.42 -1.89
C VAL A 216 -8.11 -1.61 -2.59
N ASN A 217 -8.23 -1.21 -3.86
CA ASN A 217 -9.45 -1.43 -4.65
C ASN A 217 -9.71 -2.93 -4.94
N LEU A 218 -8.65 -3.72 -5.23
CA LEU A 218 -8.75 -5.18 -5.40
C LEU A 218 -9.06 -5.88 -4.07
N PHE A 219 -8.56 -5.37 -2.96
CA PHE A 219 -8.77 -5.93 -1.64
C PHE A 219 -10.13 -5.54 -1.05
N LEU A 220 -10.34 -4.28 -0.64
CA LEU A 220 -11.57 -3.85 0.04
C LEU A 220 -12.69 -3.36 -0.89
N GLY A 221 -12.44 -3.25 -2.20
CA GLY A 221 -13.35 -2.59 -3.13
C GLY A 221 -13.12 -1.07 -3.22
N THR A 222 -13.83 -0.43 -4.13
CA THR A 222 -13.65 1.01 -4.41
C THR A 222 -14.15 1.89 -3.26
N LYS A 223 -13.59 3.12 -3.16
CA LYS A 223 -13.89 4.12 -2.11
C LYS A 223 -13.50 3.73 -0.67
N LYS A 224 -12.82 2.59 -0.47
CA LYS A 224 -12.29 2.14 0.84
C LYS A 224 -10.85 2.60 1.15
N GLY A 225 -10.15 3.15 0.16
CA GLY A 225 -8.87 3.82 0.37
C GLY A 225 -9.01 5.28 0.77
N ILE A 226 -8.15 5.74 1.68
CA ILE A 226 -7.95 7.15 2.02
C ILE A 226 -6.53 7.54 1.56
N PRO A 227 -6.35 8.64 0.80
CA PRO A 227 -5.02 9.13 0.46
C PRO A 227 -4.38 9.81 1.67
N CYS A 228 -3.08 9.59 1.87
CA CYS A 228 -2.29 10.25 2.90
C CYS A 228 -2.23 11.76 2.61
N VAL A 229 -2.98 12.56 3.39
CA VAL A 229 -3.18 14.00 3.12
C VAL A 229 -1.85 14.76 3.14
N ALA A 230 -0.91 14.40 4.02
CA ALA A 230 0.44 14.94 4.03
C ALA A 230 1.23 14.64 2.72
N HIS A 231 1.03 13.47 2.11
CA HIS A 231 1.58 13.17 0.79
C HIS A 231 0.85 13.95 -0.32
N THR A 232 -0.48 14.09 -0.23
CA THR A 232 -1.26 14.92 -1.17
C THR A 232 -0.79 16.39 -1.16
N ILE A 233 -0.49 16.93 0.03
CA ILE A 233 0.11 18.27 0.18
C ILE A 233 1.51 18.32 -0.44
N ASN A 234 2.36 17.31 -0.20
CA ASN A 234 3.65 17.22 -0.87
C ASN A 234 3.49 17.19 -2.40
N LEU A 235 2.49 16.50 -2.95
CA LEU A 235 2.23 16.44 -4.40
C LEU A 235 1.73 17.77 -4.98
N ILE A 236 0.95 18.55 -4.24
CA ILE A 236 0.58 19.94 -4.62
C ILE A 236 1.86 20.76 -4.76
N ILE A 237 2.66 20.81 -3.70
CA ILE A 237 3.82 21.71 -3.61
C ILE A 237 4.91 21.28 -4.58
N ASP A 238 5.24 19.99 -4.67
CA ASP A 238 6.15 19.47 -5.69
C ASP A 238 5.71 19.85 -7.11
N GLY A 239 4.40 19.87 -7.40
CA GLY A 239 3.86 20.30 -8.69
C GLY A 239 4.11 21.77 -8.97
N VAL A 240 3.70 22.65 -8.04
CA VAL A 240 3.87 24.11 -8.19
C VAL A 240 5.34 24.51 -8.26
N LEU A 241 6.19 23.93 -7.41
CA LEU A 241 7.61 24.27 -7.33
C LEU A 241 8.42 23.74 -8.52
N LYS A 242 8.11 22.56 -9.08
CA LYS A 242 8.78 22.04 -10.28
C LYS A 242 8.41 22.81 -11.56
N ASN A 243 7.21 23.38 -11.60
CA ASN A 243 6.79 24.25 -12.70
C ASN A 243 7.42 25.66 -12.62
N ASN A 244 7.97 26.06 -11.47
CA ASN A 244 8.51 27.40 -11.24
C ASN A 244 10.06 27.42 -11.27
N THR A 245 10.62 27.73 -12.43
CA THR A 245 12.08 27.83 -12.62
C THR A 245 12.74 28.97 -11.82
N HIS A 246 11.99 30.02 -11.47
CA HIS A 246 12.50 31.07 -10.59
C HIS A 246 12.69 30.55 -9.16
N PHE A 247 11.79 29.69 -8.67
CA PHE A 247 11.93 29.01 -7.38
C PHE A 247 13.18 28.11 -7.36
N SER A 248 13.37 27.24 -8.36
CA SER A 248 14.51 26.32 -8.38
C SER A 248 15.86 27.08 -8.41
N ASN A 249 15.96 28.10 -9.25
CA ASN A 249 17.17 28.92 -9.35
C ASN A 249 17.49 29.66 -8.05
N LEU A 250 16.47 30.18 -7.38
CA LEU A 250 16.59 30.85 -6.08
C LEU A 250 16.94 29.87 -4.95
N ALA A 251 16.35 28.67 -4.95
CA ALA A 251 16.66 27.60 -4.01
C ALA A 251 18.13 27.16 -4.13
N ASP A 252 18.63 26.94 -5.35
CA ASP A 252 20.02 26.55 -5.57
C ASP A 252 21.01 27.71 -5.30
N GLN A 253 20.66 28.98 -5.59
CA GLN A 253 21.49 30.13 -5.19
C GLN A 253 21.64 30.22 -3.67
N ILE A 254 20.52 30.13 -2.91
CA ILE A 254 20.54 30.12 -1.45
C ILE A 254 21.34 28.93 -0.92
N LYS A 255 21.14 27.74 -1.51
CA LYS A 255 21.86 26.51 -1.15
C LYS A 255 23.37 26.63 -1.40
N CYS A 256 23.81 27.29 -2.47
CA CYS A 256 25.22 27.62 -2.71
C CYS A 256 25.79 28.52 -1.60
N ILE A 257 25.07 29.56 -1.19
CA ILE A 257 25.47 30.42 -0.07
C ILE A 257 25.56 29.61 1.24
N VAL A 258 24.52 28.86 1.60
CA VAL A 258 24.53 28.00 2.80
C VAL A 258 25.69 27.00 2.78
N THR A 259 25.96 26.39 1.62
CA THR A 259 27.05 25.43 1.44
C THR A 259 28.43 26.10 1.64
N TYR A 260 28.62 27.34 1.17
CA TYR A 260 29.84 28.11 1.47
C TYR A 260 30.04 28.33 2.98
N PHE A 261 29.00 28.76 3.71
CA PHE A 261 29.09 28.96 5.16
C PHE A 261 29.34 27.64 5.92
N LYS A 262 28.77 26.52 5.46
CA LYS A 262 28.99 25.18 6.05
C LYS A 262 30.43 24.68 5.88
N HIS A 263 31.09 24.98 4.76
CA HIS A 263 32.48 24.58 4.53
C HIS A 263 33.52 25.60 5.02
N SER A 264 33.15 26.87 5.18
CA SER A 264 34.04 27.91 5.69
C SER A 264 33.81 28.16 7.18
N VAL A 265 34.60 27.48 8.02
CA VAL A 265 34.62 27.68 9.49
C VAL A 265 34.68 29.17 9.83
N SER A 266 35.62 29.91 9.23
CA SER A 266 35.75 31.37 9.37
C SER A 266 34.49 32.16 8.97
N ALA A 267 33.70 31.72 7.99
CA ALA A 267 32.44 32.40 7.64
C ALA A 267 31.34 32.13 8.67
N SER A 268 31.28 30.89 9.19
CA SER A 268 30.40 30.50 10.30
C SER A 268 30.76 31.24 11.59
N ASP A 269 32.05 31.37 11.93
CA ASP A 269 32.50 32.13 13.10
C ASP A 269 32.19 33.63 12.98
N GLN A 270 32.33 34.20 11.79
CA GLN A 270 31.97 35.59 11.54
C GLN A 270 30.45 35.82 11.63
N LEU A 271 29.64 34.90 11.07
CA LEU A 271 28.18 34.91 11.21
C LEU A 271 27.71 34.79 12.68
N ARG A 272 28.49 34.11 13.52
CA ARG A 272 28.30 34.02 14.97
C ARG A 272 28.73 35.32 15.69
N SER A 273 29.90 35.86 15.36
CA SER A 273 30.44 37.10 15.94
C SER A 273 29.59 38.34 15.63
N GLU A 274 29.04 38.44 14.42
CA GLU A 274 28.14 39.53 14.05
C GLU A 274 26.82 39.46 14.84
N GLN A 275 26.28 38.27 15.07
CA GLN A 275 25.09 38.08 15.91
C GLN A 275 25.34 38.40 17.40
N LEU A 276 26.54 38.14 17.92
CA LEU A 276 26.97 38.60 19.24
C LEU A 276 27.07 40.14 19.29
N THR A 277 27.52 40.78 18.20
CA THR A 277 27.61 42.24 18.06
C THR A 277 26.22 42.89 17.97
N GLU A 278 25.24 42.22 17.36
CA GLU A 278 23.81 42.57 17.41
C GLU A 278 23.15 42.28 18.78
N GLY A 279 23.91 41.81 19.79
CA GLY A 279 23.43 41.62 21.15
C GLY A 279 22.70 40.29 21.43
N LYS A 280 22.72 39.32 20.50
CA LYS A 280 22.16 37.97 20.76
C LYS A 280 23.06 37.22 21.75
N LYS A 281 22.45 36.50 22.69
CA LYS A 281 23.18 35.60 23.60
C LYS A 281 23.54 34.30 22.88
N GLU A 282 24.57 33.59 23.36
CA GLU A 282 25.09 32.36 22.72
C GLU A 282 23.99 31.34 22.38
N GLY A 283 23.08 31.04 23.32
CA GLY A 283 21.94 30.14 23.12
C GLY A 283 20.84 30.64 22.16
N GLN A 284 21.00 31.84 21.58
CA GLN A 284 20.09 32.46 20.62
C GLN A 284 20.73 32.65 19.23
N ILE A 285 22.00 32.23 19.05
CA ILE A 285 22.72 32.40 17.78
C ILE A 285 22.20 31.40 16.76
N LEU A 286 21.76 31.90 15.60
CA LEU A 286 21.23 31.07 14.54
C LEU A 286 22.30 30.78 13.50
N MET A 287 22.59 29.50 13.28
CA MET A 287 23.37 29.03 12.14
C MET A 287 22.47 28.78 10.92
N LEU A 288 23.02 28.87 9.72
CA LEU A 288 22.34 28.47 8.49
C LEU A 288 22.05 26.95 8.48
N ILE A 289 20.89 26.58 7.92
CA ILE A 289 20.41 25.19 7.78
C ILE A 289 20.45 24.85 6.29
N GLN A 290 20.91 23.64 5.94
CA GLN A 290 21.01 23.17 4.56
C GLN A 290 19.86 22.20 4.26
N ALA A 291 19.18 22.38 3.13
CA ALA A 291 18.07 21.53 2.72
C ALA A 291 18.54 20.09 2.43
N VAL A 292 17.70 19.11 2.77
CA VAL A 292 17.91 17.69 2.47
C VAL A 292 16.99 17.31 1.30
N SER A 293 17.52 16.65 0.28
CA SER A 293 16.89 16.50 -1.04
C SER A 293 15.64 15.60 -1.11
N THR A 294 15.00 15.30 0.01
CA THR A 294 13.89 14.34 0.12
C THR A 294 12.53 14.95 0.46
N ARG A 295 12.47 16.18 1.00
CA ARG A 295 11.19 16.87 1.33
C ARG A 295 11.30 18.39 1.20
N TRP A 296 10.25 19.01 0.67
CA TRP A 296 10.14 20.46 0.46
C TRP A 296 10.22 21.27 1.77
N ASN A 297 9.74 20.73 2.91
CA ASN A 297 9.85 21.38 4.23
C ASN A 297 11.29 21.84 4.51
N SER A 298 12.29 20.99 4.24
CA SER A 298 13.70 21.33 4.52
C SER A 298 14.28 22.40 3.58
N CYS A 299 13.66 22.61 2.42
CA CYS A 299 13.96 23.73 1.53
C CYS A 299 13.34 25.02 2.08
N LEU A 300 12.10 24.96 2.58
CA LEU A 300 11.46 26.06 3.29
C LEU A 300 12.24 26.45 4.56
N ASP A 301 12.67 25.49 5.37
CA ASP A 301 13.50 25.73 6.57
C ASP A 301 14.82 26.45 6.23
N MET A 302 15.46 26.05 5.13
CA MET A 302 16.66 26.70 4.60
C MET A 302 16.37 28.14 4.15
N MET A 303 15.26 28.37 3.45
CA MET A 303 14.84 29.69 2.96
C MET A 303 14.45 30.64 4.11
N GLU A 304 13.62 30.19 5.05
CA GLU A 304 13.28 30.91 6.28
C GLU A 304 14.54 31.30 7.07
N ARG A 305 15.46 30.35 7.26
CA ARG A 305 16.69 30.57 8.02
C ARG A 305 17.64 31.53 7.30
N PHE A 306 17.70 31.48 5.97
CA PHE A 306 18.45 32.42 5.16
C PHE A 306 17.85 33.82 5.24
N MET A 307 16.53 33.99 5.09
CA MET A 307 15.86 35.29 5.25
C MET A 307 16.17 35.93 6.61
N LYS A 308 15.99 35.16 7.70
CA LYS A 308 16.26 35.57 9.10
C LYS A 308 17.74 35.94 9.39
N LEU A 309 18.66 35.69 8.45
CA LEU A 309 20.10 36.00 8.56
C LEU A 309 20.63 36.81 7.37
N SER A 310 19.77 37.22 6.43
CA SER A 310 20.16 37.72 5.11
C SER A 310 21.01 39.00 5.15
N SER A 311 20.72 39.92 6.06
CA SER A 311 21.53 41.13 6.34
C SER A 311 22.96 40.79 6.76
N ILE A 312 23.10 39.88 7.73
CA ILE A 312 24.37 39.45 8.29
C ILE A 312 25.16 38.65 7.25
N VAL A 313 24.49 37.77 6.51
CA VAL A 313 25.08 37.01 5.40
C VAL A 313 25.63 37.95 4.32
N ALA A 314 24.88 38.99 3.92
CA ALA A 314 25.37 40.00 2.98
C ALA A 314 26.62 40.73 3.51
N LYS A 315 26.63 41.15 4.79
CA LYS A 315 27.78 41.80 5.43
C LYS A 315 29.02 40.88 5.44
N VAL A 316 28.83 39.60 5.81
CA VAL A 316 29.92 38.61 5.84
C VAL A 316 30.45 38.32 4.43
N LEU A 317 29.59 38.15 3.43
CA LEU A 317 30.00 37.93 2.03
C LEU A 317 30.77 39.14 1.48
N ALA A 318 30.27 40.37 1.68
CA ALA A 318 30.91 41.60 1.22
C ALA A 318 32.31 41.83 1.84
N SER A 319 32.57 41.30 3.03
CA SER A 319 33.88 41.39 3.70
C SER A 319 34.95 40.43 3.15
N ARG A 320 34.65 39.62 2.11
CA ARG A 320 35.48 38.46 1.72
C ARG A 320 36.00 38.54 0.29
N THR A 321 37.32 38.44 0.16
CA THR A 321 38.08 38.59 -1.10
C THR A 321 38.74 37.29 -1.59
N LYS A 322 38.47 36.14 -0.95
CA LYS A 322 39.05 34.84 -1.32
C LYS A 322 38.24 34.17 -2.44
N ASN A 323 38.91 33.35 -3.25
CA ASN A 323 38.29 32.58 -4.33
C ASN A 323 37.07 31.76 -3.85
N LYS A 324 36.02 31.70 -4.68
CA LYS A 324 34.76 30.96 -4.45
C LYS A 324 33.86 31.51 -3.31
N VAL A 325 33.86 32.81 -3.05
CA VAL A 325 32.73 33.47 -2.38
C VAL A 325 31.53 33.48 -3.34
N PRO A 326 30.32 33.07 -2.92
CA PRO A 326 29.12 33.10 -3.75
C PRO A 326 28.43 34.47 -3.73
N ASP A 327 27.82 34.85 -4.85
CA ASP A 327 27.06 36.10 -4.97
C ASP A 327 25.79 36.09 -4.10
N MET A 328 25.53 37.23 -3.45
CA MET A 328 24.33 37.43 -2.63
C MET A 328 23.06 37.45 -3.49
N VAL A 329 21.95 36.96 -2.94
CA VAL A 329 20.62 37.04 -3.56
C VAL A 329 20.21 38.50 -3.73
N ALA A 330 19.80 38.90 -4.93
CA ALA A 330 19.44 40.29 -5.23
C ALA A 330 18.14 40.72 -4.51
N THR A 331 18.00 42.01 -4.21
CA THR A 331 16.85 42.54 -3.44
C THR A 331 15.49 42.19 -4.05
N SER A 332 15.38 42.20 -5.38
CA SER A 332 14.16 41.77 -6.10
C SER A 332 13.86 40.28 -5.92
N GLN A 333 14.87 39.43 -5.86
CA GLN A 333 14.73 38.01 -5.54
C GLN A 333 14.38 37.78 -4.06
N LEU A 334 14.83 38.64 -3.14
CA LEU A 334 14.44 38.58 -1.72
C LEU A 334 12.94 38.89 -1.53
N THR A 335 12.34 39.78 -2.32
CA THR A 335 10.88 40.01 -2.30
C THR A 335 10.12 38.77 -2.81
N ILE A 336 10.61 38.13 -3.88
CA ILE A 336 10.03 36.87 -4.38
C ILE A 336 10.18 35.76 -3.33
N LEU A 337 11.32 35.69 -2.65
CA LEU A 337 11.57 34.74 -1.56
C LEU A 337 10.58 34.93 -0.39
N HIS A 338 10.29 36.18 -0.04
CA HIS A 338 9.31 36.51 1.00
C HIS A 338 7.92 35.99 0.62
N ASP A 339 7.38 36.36 -0.54
CA ASP A 339 6.08 35.89 -1.03
C ASP A 339 6.00 34.34 -1.02
N LEU A 340 7.04 33.66 -1.51
CA LEU A 340 7.14 32.20 -1.52
C LEU A 340 7.11 31.57 -0.12
N VAL A 341 7.89 32.11 0.82
CA VAL A 341 7.94 31.62 2.21
C VAL A 341 6.60 31.85 2.92
N THR A 342 5.96 33.00 2.70
CA THR A 342 4.62 33.28 3.24
C THR A 342 3.57 32.31 2.70
N LEU A 343 3.59 31.98 1.40
CA LEU A 343 2.64 31.03 0.80
C LEU A 343 2.86 29.58 1.23
N LEU A 344 4.10 29.15 1.46
CA LEU A 344 4.41 27.76 1.83
C LEU A 344 4.31 27.47 3.34
N GLY A 345 4.43 28.50 4.19
CA GLY A 345 4.33 28.37 5.65
C GLY A 345 3.04 27.69 6.14
N PRO A 346 1.84 28.13 5.72
CA PRO A 346 0.57 27.51 6.12
C PRO A 346 0.49 26.02 5.78
N PHE A 347 0.99 25.61 4.61
CA PHE A 347 1.03 24.19 4.24
C PHE A 347 1.93 23.36 5.15
N LYS A 348 3.01 23.95 5.69
CA LYS A 348 3.95 23.24 6.57
C LYS A 348 3.27 22.93 7.90
N ILE A 349 2.60 23.92 8.50
CA ILE A 349 1.79 23.78 9.71
C ILE A 349 0.75 22.67 9.52
N VAL A 350 -0.02 22.72 8.42
CA VAL A 350 -1.03 21.68 8.10
C VAL A 350 -0.42 20.30 7.90
N THR A 351 0.78 20.21 7.29
CA THR A 351 1.49 18.94 7.10
C THR A 351 1.96 18.37 8.43
N GLU A 352 2.44 19.21 9.34
CA GLU A 352 2.92 18.83 10.67
C GLU A 352 1.74 18.39 11.57
N ASP A 353 0.64 19.14 11.60
CA ASP A 353 -0.62 18.79 12.31
C ASP A 353 -1.23 17.46 11.81
N LEU A 354 -1.12 17.16 10.51
CA LEU A 354 -1.65 15.91 9.92
C LEU A 354 -0.65 14.74 9.96
N SER A 355 0.60 14.97 10.32
CA SER A 355 1.64 13.92 10.44
C SER A 355 1.77 13.35 11.87
N ALA A 356 0.96 13.81 12.82
CA ALA A 356 1.01 13.40 14.21
C ALA A 356 0.40 12.00 14.46
N GLU A 357 1.04 11.24 15.36
CA GLU A 357 0.61 9.90 15.79
C GLU A 357 -0.18 9.91 17.12
N LYS A 358 -0.05 10.97 17.93
CA LYS A 358 -0.46 11.00 19.35
C LYS A 358 -1.88 11.55 19.59
N TYR A 359 -2.56 12.00 18.54
CA TYR A 359 -3.92 12.52 18.60
C TYR A 359 -4.69 12.20 17.31
N VAL A 360 -6.01 12.41 17.33
CA VAL A 360 -6.89 12.15 16.18
C VAL A 360 -6.67 13.21 15.10
N THR A 361 -5.98 12.84 14.02
CA THR A 361 -5.75 13.71 12.84
C THR A 361 -6.90 13.70 11.84
N ALA A 362 -7.67 12.60 11.78
CA ALA A 362 -8.74 12.42 10.78
C ALA A 362 -9.87 13.47 10.86
N SER A 363 -10.18 13.99 12.05
CA SER A 363 -11.16 15.08 12.22
C SER A 363 -10.61 16.46 11.87
N LEU A 364 -9.28 16.62 11.77
CA LEU A 364 -8.61 17.87 11.41
C LEU A 364 -8.57 18.11 9.90
N VAL A 365 -8.70 17.06 9.07
CA VAL A 365 -8.52 17.16 7.61
C VAL A 365 -9.46 18.18 6.97
N ILE A 366 -10.75 18.17 7.32
CA ILE A 366 -11.73 19.10 6.74
C ILE A 366 -11.55 20.54 7.28
N PRO A 367 -11.38 20.77 8.61
CA PRO A 367 -10.97 22.06 9.17
C PRO A 367 -9.72 22.65 8.54
N LEU A 368 -8.62 21.91 8.51
CA LEU A 368 -7.33 22.38 8.00
C LEU A 368 -7.38 22.64 6.49
N THR A 369 -8.11 21.85 5.70
CA THR A 369 -8.31 22.12 4.27
C THR A 369 -9.01 23.47 4.04
N ASN A 370 -10.09 23.73 4.78
CA ASN A 370 -10.81 25.00 4.68
C ASN A 370 -9.97 26.19 5.20
N LEU A 371 -9.33 26.06 6.36
CA LEU A 371 -8.48 27.10 6.93
C LEU A 371 -7.31 27.43 6.01
N LEU A 372 -6.62 26.41 5.48
CA LEU A 372 -5.52 26.56 4.52
C LEU A 372 -5.95 27.32 3.27
N LYS A 373 -7.11 26.98 2.67
CA LYS A 373 -7.63 27.72 1.52
C LYS A 373 -7.83 29.20 1.85
N GLN A 374 -8.51 29.49 2.97
CA GLN A 374 -8.82 30.86 3.37
C GLN A 374 -7.58 31.67 3.78
N GLU A 375 -6.50 31.02 4.26
CA GLU A 375 -5.21 31.66 4.52
C GLU A 375 -4.51 32.04 3.21
N ILE A 376 -4.42 31.12 2.26
CA ILE A 376 -3.79 31.39 0.96
C ILE A 376 -4.60 32.42 0.16
N GLU A 377 -5.94 32.43 0.25
CA GLU A 377 -6.81 33.46 -0.35
C GLU A 377 -6.59 34.87 0.23
N GLN A 378 -6.28 34.98 1.52
CA GLN A 378 -6.14 36.26 2.22
C GLN A 378 -4.69 36.75 2.33
N THR A 379 -3.72 35.89 1.98
CA THR A 379 -2.30 36.24 1.93
C THR A 379 -2.07 37.35 0.90
N LYS A 380 -1.51 38.48 1.35
CA LYS A 380 -1.16 39.61 0.47
C LYS A 380 0.21 39.36 -0.16
N ILE A 381 0.23 39.33 -1.48
CA ILE A 381 1.41 38.95 -2.29
C ILE A 381 1.87 40.12 -3.14
N SER A 382 3.19 40.29 -3.24
CA SER A 382 3.83 41.50 -3.76
C SER A 382 4.26 41.37 -5.22
N THR A 383 4.58 40.16 -5.67
CA THR A 383 5.22 39.87 -6.96
C THR A 383 4.33 39.04 -7.88
N ALA A 384 4.45 39.26 -9.20
CA ALA A 384 3.72 38.48 -10.20
C ALA A 384 4.03 36.96 -10.14
N ILE A 385 5.26 36.60 -9.75
CA ILE A 385 5.67 35.20 -9.55
C ILE A 385 4.95 34.61 -8.32
N GLY A 386 4.90 35.36 -7.22
CA GLY A 386 4.11 34.98 -6.05
C GLY A 386 2.62 34.80 -6.37
N LEU A 387 2.03 35.71 -7.16
CA LEU A 387 0.62 35.63 -7.56
C LEU A 387 0.33 34.38 -8.42
N SER A 388 1.25 33.99 -9.32
CA SER A 388 1.14 32.71 -10.04
C SER A 388 1.14 31.54 -9.06
N VAL A 389 2.13 31.49 -8.15
CA VAL A 389 2.24 30.41 -7.14
C VAL A 389 1.02 30.36 -6.22
N GLN A 390 0.46 31.50 -5.83
CA GLN A 390 -0.77 31.59 -5.03
C GLN A 390 -1.96 30.94 -5.77
N ASN A 391 -2.15 31.27 -7.05
CA ASN A 391 -3.20 30.66 -7.88
C ASN A 391 -2.98 29.16 -8.10
N ASP A 392 -1.75 28.74 -8.39
CA ASP A 392 -1.40 27.32 -8.58
C ASP A 392 -1.57 26.49 -7.29
N LEU A 393 -1.26 27.07 -6.12
CA LEU A 393 -1.50 26.46 -4.82
C LEU A 393 -2.99 26.38 -4.47
N LEU A 394 -3.77 27.43 -4.72
CA LEU A 394 -5.24 27.42 -4.54
C LEU A 394 -5.90 26.37 -5.42
N LYS A 395 -5.51 26.30 -6.70
CA LYS A 395 -5.96 25.25 -7.60
C LYS A 395 -5.54 23.86 -7.09
N GLY A 396 -4.32 23.71 -6.57
CA GLY A 396 -3.86 22.46 -5.95
C GLY A 396 -4.72 22.02 -4.75
N ILE A 397 -5.18 22.96 -3.93
CA ILE A 397 -6.12 22.71 -2.82
C ILE A 397 -7.49 22.28 -3.38
N GLU A 398 -8.02 22.98 -4.39
CA GLU A 398 -9.31 22.67 -5.01
C GLU A 398 -9.33 21.33 -5.76
N ASP A 399 -8.31 21.02 -6.55
CA ASP A 399 -8.19 19.78 -7.33
C ASP A 399 -7.96 18.53 -6.45
N ARG A 400 -7.42 18.68 -5.22
CA ARG A 400 -6.87 17.53 -4.45
C ARG A 400 -7.24 17.44 -2.97
N LEU A 401 -7.56 18.56 -2.29
CA LEU A 401 -7.92 18.54 -0.87
C LEU A 401 -9.43 18.74 -0.66
N VAL A 402 -10.07 19.63 -1.43
CA VAL A 402 -11.54 19.83 -1.35
C VAL A 402 -12.34 18.53 -1.60
N PRO A 403 -11.96 17.63 -2.55
CA PRO A 403 -12.63 16.34 -2.75
C PRO A 403 -12.55 15.39 -1.54
N LEU A 404 -11.71 15.65 -0.54
CA LEU A 404 -11.71 14.87 0.71
C LEU A 404 -13.02 15.06 1.51
N GLN A 405 -13.80 16.12 1.22
CA GLN A 405 -15.17 16.28 1.72
C GLN A 405 -16.17 15.28 1.12
N GLU A 406 -15.82 14.54 0.05
CA GLU A 406 -16.66 13.43 -0.44
C GLU A 406 -16.44 12.14 0.36
N ASN A 407 -15.39 12.06 1.18
CA ASN A 407 -15.09 10.87 1.96
C ASN A 407 -15.93 10.83 3.25
N LEU A 408 -16.84 9.86 3.33
CA LEU A 408 -17.74 9.68 4.48
C LEU A 408 -17.00 9.43 5.81
N LEU A 409 -15.80 8.86 5.81
CA LEU A 409 -15.05 8.62 7.05
C LEU A 409 -14.44 9.92 7.60
N LEU A 410 -13.80 10.73 6.74
CA LEU A 410 -13.21 12.02 7.14
C LEU A 410 -14.28 13.04 7.57
N THR A 411 -15.39 13.07 6.84
CA THR A 411 -16.51 13.97 7.16
C THR A 411 -17.24 13.54 8.44
N LYS A 412 -17.52 12.25 8.65
CA LYS A 412 -18.07 11.77 9.94
C LYS A 412 -17.11 12.00 11.10
N ALA A 413 -15.80 11.81 10.92
CA ALA A 413 -14.79 12.13 11.94
C ALA A 413 -14.81 13.62 12.32
N THR A 414 -14.95 14.53 11.35
CA THR A 414 -15.08 15.98 11.59
C THR A 414 -16.39 16.33 12.31
N ILE A 415 -17.51 15.69 11.94
CA ILE A 415 -18.83 15.94 12.53
C ILE A 415 -18.92 15.45 13.99
N LEU A 416 -18.27 14.32 14.29
CA LEU A 416 -18.18 13.75 15.64
C LEU A 416 -17.23 14.54 16.55
N ASP A 417 -16.32 15.33 15.99
CA ASP A 417 -15.45 16.21 16.76
C ASP A 417 -16.21 17.45 17.25
N PRO A 418 -16.40 17.62 18.57
CA PRO A 418 -17.26 18.67 19.12
C PRO A 418 -16.71 20.09 18.88
N ARG A 419 -15.43 20.21 18.50
CA ARG A 419 -14.80 21.49 18.13
C ARG A 419 -15.30 22.00 16.79
N PHE A 420 -15.51 21.09 15.83
CA PHE A 420 -15.73 21.45 14.42
C PHE A 420 -17.17 21.25 13.98
N LYS A 421 -17.78 20.09 14.27
CA LYS A 421 -19.15 19.72 13.86
C LYS A 421 -19.38 19.95 12.36
N LYS A 422 -20.04 21.06 11.98
CA LYS A 422 -20.31 21.45 10.58
C LYS A 422 -19.53 22.69 10.11
N LEU A 423 -18.79 23.35 10.99
CA LEU A 423 -18.30 24.73 10.82
C LEU A 423 -17.40 24.93 9.59
N HIS A 424 -16.57 23.94 9.27
CA HIS A 424 -15.57 24.02 8.20
C HIS A 424 -15.95 23.27 6.92
N PHE A 425 -17.21 22.86 6.79
CA PHE A 425 -17.67 22.22 5.56
C PHE A 425 -17.91 23.26 4.47
N MET A 426 -17.06 23.25 3.45
CA MET A 426 -17.22 24.10 2.26
C MET A 426 -18.43 23.65 1.42
N SER A 427 -18.75 22.35 1.44
CA SER A 427 -19.96 21.79 0.86
C SER A 427 -21.01 21.46 1.93
N ALA A 428 -22.11 22.22 1.94
CA ALA A 428 -23.27 21.91 2.79
C ALA A 428 -23.88 20.53 2.46
N MET A 429 -23.81 20.09 1.20
CA MET A 429 -24.21 18.76 0.76
C MET A 429 -23.34 17.66 1.39
N ALA A 430 -22.02 17.86 1.49
CA ALA A 430 -21.12 16.91 2.15
C ALA A 430 -21.48 16.76 3.63
N ALA A 431 -21.75 17.87 4.33
CA ALA A 431 -22.20 17.83 5.72
C ALA A 431 -23.54 17.07 5.87
N ALA A 432 -24.53 17.39 5.03
CA ALA A 432 -25.84 16.74 5.06
C ALA A 432 -25.76 15.23 4.77
N ASN A 433 -24.95 14.83 3.79
CA ASN A 433 -24.71 13.43 3.43
C ASN A 433 -24.09 12.65 4.60
N ALA A 434 -23.03 13.20 5.22
CA ALA A 434 -22.34 12.56 6.32
C ALA A 434 -23.20 12.44 7.60
N ILE A 435 -24.05 13.44 7.91
CA ILE A 435 -25.04 13.36 8.99
C ILE A 435 -26.08 12.28 8.71
N THR A 436 -26.56 12.19 7.46
CA THR A 436 -27.57 11.21 7.03
C THR A 436 -27.01 9.79 7.09
N ASP A 437 -25.74 9.61 6.71
CA ASP A 437 -25.02 8.34 6.78
C ASP A 437 -24.77 7.89 8.23
N LEU A 438 -24.23 8.79 9.07
CA LEU A 438 -24.03 8.56 10.50
C LEU A 438 -25.35 8.20 11.22
N SER A 439 -26.45 8.83 10.84
CA SER A 439 -27.78 8.55 11.39
C SER A 439 -28.28 7.14 11.00
N LYS A 440 -27.99 6.66 9.79
CA LYS A 440 -28.28 5.27 9.37
C LYS A 440 -27.45 4.26 10.16
N GLU A 441 -26.16 4.54 10.39
CA GLU A 441 -25.28 3.68 11.18
C GLU A 441 -25.76 3.58 12.63
N ILE A 442 -26.13 4.70 13.27
CA ILE A 442 -26.69 4.71 14.63
C ILE A 442 -28.00 3.90 14.69
N ILE A 443 -28.90 4.08 13.71
CA ILE A 443 -30.16 3.31 13.63
C ILE A 443 -29.90 1.81 13.43
N ALA A 444 -28.90 1.43 12.63
CA ALA A 444 -28.51 0.03 12.44
C ALA A 444 -27.95 -0.58 13.74
N GLU A 445 -27.04 0.12 14.42
CA GLU A 445 -26.44 -0.34 15.68
C GLU A 445 -27.47 -0.43 16.81
N HIS A 446 -28.45 0.49 16.86
CA HIS A 446 -29.58 0.40 17.80
C HIS A 446 -30.46 -0.82 17.56
N LYS A 447 -30.67 -1.23 16.29
CA LYS A 447 -31.40 -2.47 15.96
C LYS A 447 -30.62 -3.74 16.35
N ILE A 448 -29.28 -3.70 16.27
CA ILE A 448 -28.41 -4.82 16.65
C ILE A 448 -28.31 -4.96 18.18
N ARG A 449 -28.15 -3.84 18.92
CA ARG A 449 -27.96 -3.85 20.39
C ARG A 449 -29.25 -3.85 21.20
N GLY A 450 -30.40 -3.50 20.60
CA GLY A 450 -31.71 -3.54 21.24
C GLY A 450 -31.88 -2.55 22.40
N ASN A 451 -31.98 -1.25 22.11
CA ASN A 451 -32.30 -0.17 23.07
C ASN A 451 -31.43 -0.09 24.35
N ARG A 452 -30.20 -0.64 24.33
CA ARG A 452 -29.23 -0.49 25.42
C ARG A 452 -28.33 0.71 25.18
N SER A 453 -28.53 1.78 25.95
CA SER A 453 -27.66 2.96 25.95
C SER A 453 -26.20 2.59 26.29
N PRO A 454 -25.18 3.23 25.67
CA PRO A 454 -23.79 3.05 26.06
C PRO A 454 -23.56 3.48 27.52
N THR A 455 -22.79 2.69 28.28
CA THR A 455 -22.27 3.12 29.59
C THR A 455 -21.27 4.25 29.41
N VAL A 456 -21.54 5.41 30.03
CA VAL A 456 -20.70 6.61 29.89
C VAL A 456 -19.36 6.41 30.62
N GLY A 457 -18.30 6.15 29.85
CA GLY A 457 -16.93 6.20 30.35
C GLY A 457 -16.47 7.66 30.49
N VAL A 458 -15.92 8.02 31.64
CA VAL A 458 -15.33 9.35 31.86
C VAL A 458 -14.01 9.45 31.11
N SER A 459 -13.92 10.35 30.14
CA SER A 459 -12.68 10.61 29.39
C SER A 459 -11.86 11.74 30.03
N PRO A 460 -10.53 11.64 30.14
CA PRO A 460 -9.69 12.71 30.70
C PRO A 460 -9.78 14.00 29.87
N ARG A 461 -9.77 15.16 30.55
CA ARG A 461 -9.45 16.43 29.89
C ARG A 461 -7.94 16.49 29.65
N VAL A 462 -7.56 16.85 28.43
CA VAL A 462 -6.18 17.26 28.08
C VAL A 462 -6.18 18.79 28.00
N GLU A 463 -5.20 19.43 28.64
CA GLU A 463 -5.05 20.88 28.61
C GLU A 463 -4.39 21.34 27.30
N LYS A 464 -4.75 22.54 26.81
CA LYS A 464 -4.11 23.16 25.65
C LYS A 464 -2.87 23.92 26.10
N GLU A 465 -1.71 23.63 25.53
CA GLU A 465 -0.66 24.64 25.36
C GLU A 465 -1.01 25.54 24.16
N THR A 466 -0.72 26.84 24.25
CA THR A 466 -1.04 27.82 23.21
C THR A 466 0.20 28.31 22.47
N THR A 467 0.22 28.11 21.15
CA THR A 467 1.14 28.74 20.21
C THR A 467 0.34 29.34 19.06
N SER A 468 0.72 30.54 18.60
CA SER A 468 0.02 31.26 17.51
C SER A 468 0.02 30.44 16.24
N SER A 469 -1.16 30.17 15.67
CA SER A 469 -1.29 29.13 14.64
C SER A 469 -2.51 29.35 13.73
N LEU A 470 -2.62 28.49 12.70
CA LEU A 470 -3.76 28.41 11.77
C LEU A 470 -5.15 28.36 12.47
N TRP A 471 -5.16 27.92 13.73
CA TRP A 471 -6.34 27.75 14.57
C TRP A 471 -6.91 29.05 15.14
N ASP A 472 -6.17 30.16 15.13
CA ASP A 472 -6.65 31.45 15.68
C ASP A 472 -7.95 31.89 14.98
N ARG A 473 -8.05 31.64 13.66
CA ARG A 473 -9.26 31.87 12.84
C ARG A 473 -10.43 30.93 13.13
N HIS A 474 -10.16 29.72 13.63
CA HIS A 474 -11.21 28.83 14.13
C HIS A 474 -11.83 29.38 15.40
N GLU A 475 -11.02 29.94 16.30
CA GLU A 475 -11.51 30.58 17.53
C GLU A 475 -12.31 31.85 17.24
N ASP A 476 -11.94 32.63 16.21
CA ASP A 476 -12.80 33.72 15.70
C ASP A 476 -14.13 33.21 15.11
N MET A 477 -14.11 32.19 14.25
CA MET A 477 -15.34 31.62 13.69
C MET A 477 -16.29 31.06 14.76
N GLN A 478 -15.79 30.56 15.90
CA GLN A 478 -16.64 30.14 17.01
C GLN A 478 -17.40 31.31 17.67
N LYS A 479 -16.81 32.51 17.75
CA LYS A 479 -17.45 33.70 18.37
C LYS A 479 -18.73 34.10 17.62
N TYR A 480 -18.70 34.05 16.29
CA TYR A 480 -19.85 34.39 15.44
C TYR A 480 -20.97 33.34 15.41
N VAL A 481 -20.78 32.17 16.05
CA VAL A 481 -21.77 31.07 16.11
C VAL A 481 -22.45 30.99 17.50
N GLN A 482 -22.09 31.89 18.42
CA GLN A 482 -22.66 31.97 19.78
C GLN A 482 -23.54 33.22 20.03
N CYS A 483 -23.83 33.99 18.98
CA CYS A 483 -24.75 35.14 18.99
C CYS A 483 -26.04 34.83 18.21
#